data_AF-A0A5S9MD65-F1
#
_entry.id   AF-A0A5S9MD65-F1
#
_cell.length_a   1.000
_cell.length_b   1.000
_cell.length_c   1.000
_cell.angle_alpha   90.00
_cell.angle_beta   90.00
_cell.angle_gamma   90.00
#
_symmetry.space_group_name_H-M   'P 1'
#
loop_
_entity.id
_entity.type
_entity.pdbx_description
1 polymer ?
#
loop_
_entity_poly.entity_id
_entity_poly.type
_entity_poly.pdbx_seq_one_letter_code
_entity_poly.pdbx_strand_id
1 'polypeptide(L)' 'MKKAFNIKKKNHPELEVTKQLSGAVTNKDFIFVCVKPLDIYPLLKELSPLLTEQQTIVIITSPVHPEQLQDIVPVVKQPG' A
#
# COMPACT_ATOMS: atom_id res chain seq x y z
N MET A 1 12.78 -0.77 -11.71
CA MET A 1 13.54 0.08 -10.75
C MET A 1 14.21 1.30 -11.36
N LYS A 2 15.19 1.19 -12.28
CA LYS A 2 15.87 2.37 -12.87
C LYS A 2 14.90 3.44 -13.44
N LYS A 3 13.77 2.99 -14.01
CA LYS A 3 12.72 3.89 -14.53
C LYS A 3 12.15 4.83 -13.45
N ALA A 4 11.74 4.32 -12.29
CA ALA A 4 11.11 5.13 -11.24
C ALA A 4 12.07 6.20 -10.67
N PHE A 5 13.32 5.82 -10.36
CA PHE A 5 14.35 6.76 -9.90
C PHE A 5 14.65 7.84 -10.96
N ASN A 6 14.64 7.48 -12.24
CA ASN A 6 14.85 8.45 -13.32
C ASN A 6 13.67 9.42 -13.47
N ILE A 7 12.43 8.93 -13.34
CA ILE A 7 11.22 9.77 -13.39
C ILE A 7 11.24 10.77 -12.22
N LYS A 8 11.52 10.30 -10.99
CA LYS A 8 11.74 11.17 -9.82
C LYS A 8 12.76 12.26 -10.14
N LYS A 9 13.99 11.87 -10.52
CA LYS A 9 15.10 12.80 -10.72
C LYS A 9 14.79 13.89 -11.75
N LYS A 10 14.04 13.56 -12.80
CA LYS A 10 13.76 14.49 -13.90
C LYS A 10 12.53 15.35 -13.68
N ASN A 11 11.45 14.77 -13.16
CA ASN A 11 10.13 15.39 -13.24
C ASN A 11 9.47 15.60 -11.87
N HIS A 12 9.92 14.89 -10.83
CA HIS A 12 9.27 14.88 -9.51
C HIS A 12 10.31 14.71 -8.38
N PRO A 13 11.25 15.66 -8.19
CA PRO A 13 12.31 15.55 -7.19
C PRO A 13 11.78 15.42 -5.75
N GLU A 14 10.58 15.94 -5.49
CA GLU A 14 9.84 15.89 -4.22
C GLU A 14 9.32 14.48 -3.88
N LEU A 15 9.18 13.59 -4.86
CA LEU A 15 8.74 12.23 -4.61
C LEU A 15 9.84 11.39 -3.97
N GLU A 16 9.46 10.57 -3.01
CA GLU A 16 10.34 9.55 -2.45
C GLU A 16 10.16 8.24 -3.22
N VAL A 17 11.27 7.62 -3.63
CA VAL A 17 11.26 6.30 -4.27
C VAL A 17 12.15 5.40 -3.44
N THR A 18 11.54 4.41 -2.82
CA THR A 18 12.23 3.42 -1.97
C THR A 18 12.18 2.04 -2.61
N LYS A 19 13.10 1.17 -2.18
CA LYS A 19 13.08 -0.27 -2.50
C LYS A 19 12.49 -1.11 -1.37
N GLN A 20 12.31 -0.53 -0.20
CA GLN A 20 11.82 -1.21 0.99
C GLN A 20 10.37 -0.81 1.23
N LEU A 21 9.52 -1.80 1.48
CA LEU A 21 8.10 -1.57 1.74
C LEU A 21 7.87 -0.65 2.94
N SER A 22 8.64 -0.80 4.02
CA SER A 22 8.57 0.06 5.20
C SER A 22 8.70 1.55 4.85
N GLY A 23 9.66 1.93 4.00
CA GLY A 23 9.81 3.31 3.56
C GLY A 23 8.60 3.85 2.77
N ALA A 24 7.78 2.97 2.20
CA ALA A 24 6.59 3.35 1.45
C ALA A 24 5.34 3.48 2.33
N VAL A 25 5.31 2.87 3.52
CA VAL A 25 4.11 2.78 4.37
C VAL A 25 4.25 3.45 5.73
N THR A 26 5.44 3.51 6.32
CA THR A 26 5.64 4.07 7.66
C THR A 26 5.33 5.55 7.66
N ASN A 27 4.53 6.00 8.64
CA ASN A 27 4.11 7.39 8.82
C ASN A 27 3.34 7.98 7.61
N LYS A 28 2.61 7.15 6.85
CA LYS A 28 1.73 7.60 5.77
C LYS A 28 0.28 7.44 6.19
N ASP A 29 -0.55 8.46 5.95
CA ASP A 29 -1.99 8.39 6.26
C ASP A 29 -2.76 7.59 5.21
N PHE A 30 -2.34 7.67 3.95
CA PHE A 30 -2.96 6.96 2.83
C PHE A 30 -1.96 6.06 2.11
N ILE A 31 -2.36 4.81 1.88
CA ILE A 31 -1.55 3.81 1.18
C ILE A 31 -2.32 3.34 -0.05
N PHE A 32 -1.84 3.72 -1.23
CA PHE A 32 -2.43 3.28 -2.50
C PHE A 32 -1.75 2.00 -2.98
N VAL A 33 -2.54 0.94 -3.17
CA VAL A 33 -2.06 -0.35 -3.64
C VAL A 33 -2.50 -0.56 -5.09
N CYS A 34 -1.50 -0.63 -5.97
CA CYS A 34 -1.67 -0.83 -7.41
C CYS A 34 -0.74 -1.94 -7.93
N VAL A 35 -0.70 -3.07 -7.21
CA VAL A 35 -0.03 -4.30 -7.68
C VAL A 35 -1.04 -5.19 -8.41
N LYS A 36 -0.61 -6.28 -9.05
CA LYS A 36 -1.56 -7.20 -9.70
C LYS A 36 -2.48 -7.84 -8.66
N PRO A 37 -3.71 -8.27 -9.02
CA PRO A 37 -4.66 -8.84 -8.05
C PRO A 37 -4.08 -9.97 -7.19
N LEU A 38 -3.34 -10.89 -7.81
CA LEU A 38 -2.71 -12.02 -7.14
C LEU A 38 -1.61 -11.63 -6.15
N ASP A 39 -1.03 -10.44 -6.30
CA ASP A 39 0.08 -9.96 -5.47
C ASP A 39 -0.41 -9.17 -4.25
N ILE A 40 -1.71 -8.85 -4.16
CA ILE A 40 -2.26 -8.00 -3.09
C ILE A 40 -2.20 -8.70 -1.74
N TYR A 41 -2.70 -9.93 -1.66
CA TYR A 41 -2.71 -10.70 -0.42
C TYR A 41 -1.29 -10.91 0.15
N PRO A 42 -0.31 -11.42 -0.61
CA PRO A 42 1.05 -11.56 -0.10
C PRO A 42 1.68 -10.22 0.28
N LEU A 43 1.44 -9.15 -0.47
CA LEU A 43 1.91 -7.81 -0.11
C LEU A 43 1.33 -7.32 1.22
N LEU A 44 0.02 -7.42 1.41
CA LEU A 44 -0.64 -6.96 2.63
C LEU A 44 -0.23 -7.81 3.84
N LYS A 45 0.02 -9.11 3.65
CA LYS A 45 0.56 -9.96 4.71
C LYS A 45 1.97 -9.54 5.13
N GLU A 46 2.83 -9.15 4.18
CA GLU A 46 4.16 -8.60 4.48
C GLU A 46 4.09 -7.23 5.17
N LEU A 47 3.10 -6.41 4.79
CA LEU A 47 2.87 -5.09 5.36
C LEU A 47 2.17 -5.11 6.72
N SER A 48 1.42 -6.17 7.05
CA SER A 48 0.58 -6.28 8.25
C SER A 48 1.25 -5.79 9.54
N PRO A 49 2.53 -6.12 9.85
CA PRO A 49 3.20 -5.64 11.07
C PRO A 49 3.49 -4.13 11.10
N LEU A 50 3.40 -3.45 9.95
CA LEU A 50 3.69 -2.03 9.78
C LEU A 50 2.42 -1.19 9.68
N LEU A 51 1.27 -1.83 9.48
CA LEU A 51 -0.02 -1.17 9.31
C LEU A 51 -0.60 -0.76 10.66
N THR A 52 -1.18 0.43 10.71
CA THR A 52 -1.89 0.93 11.90
C THR A 52 -3.33 1.29 11.58
N GLU A 53 -4.18 1.35 12.60
CA GLU A 53 -5.60 1.71 12.45
C GLU A 53 -5.84 3.14 11.96
N GLN A 54 -4.80 4.00 12.02
CA GLN A 54 -4.88 5.39 11.55
C GLN A 54 -4.65 5.52 10.04
N GLN A 55 -4.25 4.44 9.37
CA GLN A 55 -3.95 4.45 7.95
C GLN A 55 -5.15 4.00 7.12
N THR A 56 -5.35 4.63 5.97
CA THR A 56 -6.36 4.24 4.98
C THR A 56 -5.69 3.55 3.80
N ILE A 57 -6.06 2.29 3.56
CA ILE A 57 -5.58 1.51 2.42
C ILE A 57 -6.58 1.64 1.28
N VAL A 58 -6.12 2.12 0.13
CA VAL A 58 -6.91 2.30 -1.09
C VAL A 58 -6.40 1.32 -2.15
N ILE A 59 -7.24 0.35 -2.51
CA ILE A 59 -6.91 -0.64 -3.54
C ILE A 59 -7.59 -0.21 -4.84
N ILE A 60 -6.79 0.05 -5.87
CA ILE A 60 -7.30 0.50 -7.18
C ILE A 60 -7.24 -0.59 -8.24
N THR A 61 -6.58 -1.70 -7.94
CA THR A 61 -6.51 -2.87 -8.82
C THR A 61 -7.79 -3.68 -8.74
N SER A 62 -8.36 -4.05 -9.89
CA SER A 62 -9.49 -4.99 -10.00
C SER A 62 -9.08 -6.30 -10.69
N PRO A 63 -9.79 -7.42 -10.43
CA PRO A 63 -10.87 -7.60 -9.44
C PRO A 63 -10.33 -7.95 -8.05
N VAL A 64 -10.83 -7.28 -7.01
CA VAL A 64 -10.50 -7.57 -5.59
C VAL A 64 -11.72 -7.25 -4.74
N HIS A 65 -12.13 -8.21 -3.91
CA HIS A 65 -13.26 -8.05 -2.99
C HIS A 65 -12.75 -7.72 -1.58
N PRO A 66 -13.23 -6.66 -0.91
CA PRO A 66 -12.78 -6.27 0.43
C PRO A 66 -12.87 -7.40 1.47
N GLU A 67 -13.85 -8.27 1.33
CA GLU A 67 -14.07 -9.44 2.21
C GLU A 67 -12.85 -10.38 2.21
N GLN A 68 -12.08 -10.43 1.12
CA GLN A 68 -10.88 -11.27 1.02
C GLN A 68 -9.69 -10.75 1.84
N LEU A 69 -9.81 -9.54 2.41
CA LEU A 69 -8.71 -8.81 3.03
C LEU A 69 -8.93 -8.51 4.50
N GLN A 70 -10.14 -8.72 5.03
CA GLN A 70 -10.51 -8.35 6.41
C GLN A 70 -9.63 -9.03 7.48
N ASP A 71 -9.11 -10.22 7.20
CA ASP A 71 -8.28 -10.98 8.14
C ASP A 71 -6.82 -10.49 8.22
N ILE A 72 -6.38 -9.62 7.29
CA ILE A 72 -4.97 -9.24 7.16
C ILE A 72 -4.70 -7.73 7.30
N VAL A 73 -5.73 -6.89 7.19
CA VAL A 73 -5.62 -5.44 7.44
C VAL A 73 -6.35 -5.06 8.73
N PRO A 74 -5.82 -4.10 9.52
CA PRO A 74 -6.57 -3.53 10.63
C PRO A 74 -7.85 -2.88 10.08
N VAL A 75 -9.00 -3.37 10.50
CA VAL A 75 -10.31 -2.82 10.12
C VAL A 75 -10.88 -2.03 11.28
N VAL A 76 -11.16 -0.75 11.06
CA VAL A 76 -12.10 -0.01 11.91
C VAL A 76 -13.46 -0.64 11.68
N LYS A 77 -14.02 -1.30 12.71
CA LYS A 77 -15.38 -1.85 12.62
C LYS A 77 -16.33 -0.69 12.29
N GLN A 78 -16.98 -0.76 11.12
CA GLN A 78 -18.04 0.18 10.81
C GLN A 78 -19.15 -0.01 11.85
N PRO A 79 -19.64 1.06 12.51
CA PRO A 79 -20.79 0.94 13.39
C PRO A 79 -21.98 0.47 12.57
N GLY A 80 -22.58 -0.64 12.99
CA GLY A 80 -23.81 -1.19 12.43
C GLY A 80 -25.05 -0.41 12.84
#